data_AF-A0A511DNP0-F1
#
_entry.id   AF-A0A511DNP0-F1
#
_cell.length_a   1.000
_cell.length_b   1.000
_cell.length_c   1.000
_cell.angle_alpha   90.00
_cell.angle_beta   90.00
_cell.angle_gamma   90.00
#
_symmetry.space_group_name_H-M   'P 1'
#
loop_
_entity.id
_entity.type
_entity.pdbx_description
1 polymer ?
#
loop_
_entity_poly.entity_id
_entity_poly.type
_entity_poly.pdbx_seq_one_letter_code
_entity_poly.pdbx_strand_id
1 'polypeptide(L)' 'MNAGWTRSEWATHFSRTVAEEIRLGIRSGVLTWAEADELLARLRVVVDQALEPIS' A
#
# COMPACT_ATOMS: atom_id res chain seq x y z
N MET A 1 12.18 -13.99 19.58
CA MET A 1 11.06 -13.10 19.98
C MET A 1 10.63 -12.34 18.74
N ASN A 2 9.50 -12.69 18.13
CA ASN A 2 8.86 -11.82 17.13
C ASN A 2 8.17 -10.71 17.93
N ALA A 3 8.87 -9.59 18.15
CA ALA A 3 8.18 -8.37 18.49
C ALA A 3 7.38 -7.99 17.23
N GLY A 4 6.10 -8.35 17.20
CA GLY A 4 5.20 -7.93 16.14
C GLY A 4 5.22 -6.41 16.07
N TRP A 5 5.30 -5.87 14.85
CA TRP A 5 5.21 -4.43 14.65
C TRP A 5 3.94 -3.89 15.29
N THR A 6 4.07 -2.74 15.96
CA THR A 6 2.91 -1.93 16.32
C THR A 6 2.15 -1.52 15.06
N ARG A 7 0.88 -1.14 15.23
CA ARG A 7 0.05 -0.70 14.11
C ARG A 7 0.68 0.49 13.35
N SER A 8 1.33 1.39 14.07
CA SER A 8 2.00 2.57 13.50
C SER A 8 3.26 2.21 12.71
N GLU A 9 4.06 1.27 13.21
CA GLU A 9 5.25 0.78 12.52
C GLU A 9 4.88 0.05 11.24
N TRP A 10 3.86 -0.82 11.32
CA TRP A 10 3.32 -1.51 10.14
C TRP A 10 2.79 -0.52 9.10
N ALA A 11 2.00 0.47 9.50
CA ALA A 11 1.44 1.47 8.59
C ALA A 11 2.55 2.27 7.89
N THR A 12 3.56 2.71 8.66
CA THR A 12 4.70 3.47 8.13
C THR A 12 5.49 2.62 7.12
N HIS A 13 5.78 1.37 7.48
CA HIS A 13 6.51 0.46 6.59
C HIS A 13 5.73 0.19 5.30
N PHE A 14 4.44 -0.12 5.43
CA PHE A 14 3.55 -0.39 4.31
C PHE A 14 3.48 0.79 3.34
N SER A 15 3.23 2.01 3.85
CA SER A 15 3.17 3.21 3.01
C SER A 15 4.49 3.48 2.28
N ARG A 16 5.63 3.26 2.95
CA ARG A 16 6.95 3.40 2.31
C ARG A 16 7.14 2.39 1.19
N THR A 17 6.88 1.11 1.44
CA THR A 17 7.04 0.05 0.43
C THR A 17 6.14 0.30 -0.77
N VAL A 18 4.87 0.61 -0.57
CA VAL A 18 3.94 0.90 -1.68
C VAL A 18 4.42 2.11 -2.49
N ALA A 19 4.88 3.18 -1.84
CA ALA A 19 5.38 4.35 -2.54
C ALA A 19 6.65 4.07 -3.37
N GLU A 20 7.55 3.20 -2.88
CA GLU A 20 8.74 2.77 -3.61
C GLU A 20 8.39 1.95 -4.85
N GLU A 21 7.49 0.98 -4.72
CA GLU A 21 7.05 0.12 -5.82
C GLU A 21 6.29 0.90 -6.90
N ILE A 22 5.42 1.85 -6.51
CA ILE A 22 4.72 2.72 -7.48
C ILE A 22 5.72 3.58 -8.27
N ARG A 23 6.68 4.21 -7.58
CA ARG A 23 7.71 5.01 -8.25
C ARG A 23 8.57 4.16 -9.19
N LEU A 24 8.90 2.92 -8.78
CA LEU A 24 9.64 1.99 -9.62
C LEU A 24 8.83 1.60 -10.87
N GLY A 25 7.55 1.27 -10.72
CA GLY A 25 6.64 0.94 -11.82
C GLY A 25 6.51 2.07 -12.83
N ILE A 26 6.36 3.32 -12.37
CA ILE A 26 6.32 4.50 -13.24
C ILE A 26 7.66 4.71 -13.96
N ARG A 27 8.77 4.68 -13.22
CA ARG A 27 10.11 4.91 -13.80
C ARG A 27 10.50 3.84 -14.82
N SER A 28 10.05 2.61 -14.64
CA SER A 28 10.31 1.49 -15.56
C SER A 28 9.31 1.44 -16.73
N GLY A 29 8.27 2.29 -16.73
CA GLY A 29 7.24 2.31 -17.77
C GLY A 29 6.21 1.18 -17.66
N VAL A 30 6.21 0.41 -16.57
CA VAL A 30 5.23 -0.64 -16.30
C VAL A 30 3.87 -0.05 -15.90
N LEU A 31 3.87 1.15 -15.32
CA LEU A 31 2.67 1.90 -14.96
C LEU A 31 2.75 3.32 -15.53
N THR A 32 1.64 3.81 -16.04
CA THR A 32 1.41 5.25 -16.19
C THR A 32 1.05 5.88 -14.84
N TRP A 33 1.14 7.20 -14.75
CA TRP A 33 0.69 7.95 -13.57
C TRP A 33 -0.81 7.69 -13.27
N ALA A 34 -1.65 7.63 -14.30
CA ALA A 34 -3.08 7.39 -14.14
C ALA A 34 -3.39 5.99 -13.60
N GLU A 35 -2.69 4.96 -14.10
CA GLU A 35 -2.85 3.59 -13.59
C GLU A 35 -2.32 3.45 -12.15
N ALA A 36 -1.26 4.17 -11.80
CA ALA A 36 -0.77 4.21 -10.42
C ALA A 36 -1.78 4.84 -9.46
N ASP A 37 -2.42 5.94 -9.85
CA ASP A 37 -3.47 6.57 -9.04
C ASP A 37 -4.68 5.63 -8.85
N GLU A 38 -5.11 4.96 -9.91
CA GLU A 38 -6.22 4.00 -9.84
C GLU A 38 -5.87 2.79 -8.96
N LEU A 39 -4.64 2.28 -9.07
CA LEU A 39 -4.14 1.19 -8.24
C LEU A 39 -4.12 1.58 -6.75
N LEU A 40 -3.64 2.79 -6.42
CA LEU A 40 -3.65 3.29 -5.05
C LEU A 40 -5.07 3.45 -4.50
N ALA A 41 -6.02 3.93 -5.32
CA ALA A 41 -7.42 4.03 -4.94
C ALA A 41 -8.03 2.65 -4.62
N ARG A 42 -7.76 1.63 -5.45
CA ARG A 42 -8.20 0.25 -5.21
C ARG A 42 -7.54 -0.36 -3.97
N LEU A 43 -6.24 -0.13 -3.78
CA LEU A 43 -5.51 -0.64 -2.63
C LEU A 43 -6.07 -0.10 -1.33
N ARG A 44 -6.45 1.19 -1.29
CA ARG A 44 -7.13 1.78 -0.14
C ARG A 44 -8.40 1.01 0.23
N VAL A 45 -9.25 0.71 -0.75
CA VAL A 45 -10.49 -0.06 -0.51
C VAL A 45 -10.18 -1.44 0.09
N VAL A 46 -9.20 -2.15 -0.45
CA VAL A 46 -8.80 -3.48 0.05
C VAL A 46 -8.25 -3.39 1.48
N VAL A 47 -7.44 -2.37 1.78
CA VAL A 47 -6.92 -2.14 3.13
C VAL A 47 -8.06 -1.82 4.09
N ASP A 48 -8.98 -0.93 3.71
CA ASP A 48 -10.13 -0.56 4.56
C ASP A 48 -10.99 -1.80 4.86
N GLN A 49 -11.30 -2.63 3.85
CA GLN A 49 -12.03 -3.90 4.02
C GLN A 49 -11.31 -4.89 4.93
N ALA A 50 -9.98 -5.01 4.82
CA ALA A 50 -9.21 -5.91 5.65
C ALA A 50 -9.15 -5.47 7.13
N LEU A 51 -9.50 -4.21 7.42
CA LEU A 51 -9.51 -3.65 8.76
C LEU A 51 -10.91 -3.55 9.35
N GLU A 52 -11.95 -3.64 8.53
CA GLU A 52 -13.33 -3.75 8.99
C GLU A 52 -13.53 -5.08 9.75
N PRO A 53 -14.01 -5.05 11.01
CA PRO A 53 -14.35 -6.27 11.72
C PRO A 53 -15.49 -6.99 11.00
N ILE A 54 -15.31 -8.28 10.69
CA ILE A 54 -16.43 -9.14 10.31
C ILE A 54 -17.37 -9.18 11.53
N SER A 55 -18.51 -8.51 11.43
CA SER A 55 -19.58 -8.54 12.43
C SER A 55 -20.32 -9.88 12.39
#